data_AF-A0A935XWK8-F1
#
_entry.id   AF-A0A935XWK8-F1
#
_cell.length_a   1.000
_cell.length_b   1.000
_cell.length_c   1.000
_cell.angle_alpha   90.00
_cell.angle_beta   90.00
_cell.angle_gamma   90.00
#
_symmetry.space_group_name_H-M   'P 1'
#
loop_
_entity.id
_entity.type
_entity.pdbx_description
1 polymer ?
#
loop_
_entity_poly.entity_id
_entity_poly.type
_entity_poly.pdbx_seq_one_letter_code
_entity_poly.pdbx_strand_id
1 'polypeptide(L)'
;MSTSADRRHAPAALPDRYAAYDERTQPLARIAGYRETFLRTPDNAPHARPATLSDITGPLHLARKLDTGMNDLSRARPDSPPAMGQLIWVTGRLLDEDGAAVRDSVIEVWHANAAGRYNHKMDAGSPFPLDPNFVGSGRCVTDHEGRYAFLTIKPGAYPVPNHPTRWWRPPHIHLSVFGTGFMSRLVTQMFFPGDPLNAQDLILHSVPDPAGRERLISQAIPMTELPRADLLGYRHDIVVRGHRATPTESEMTRRVPTPSQTVGPFFPAHFFGPHDNDLTLIDDPARRAQGPRIHLGGHIYEAQRVPRWNCIVEIWQADAGGCFAHPCDPRHAQADPHFMGWGRRASDDDGWYDFSSVKPGGYADPLTGLRRAPHINVSIMGSGLMRRLVTAFFFPGEPDNATDPVLNAIPDPLLRERLILKPARHPCAAQDAESYLLDIVLQGEGETPFFVE
;
A
#
# COMPACT_ATOMS: atom_id res chain seq x y z
N MET A 1 -34.54 -21.50 -40.83
CA MET A 1 -33.84 -22.35 -39.84
C MET A 1 -32.41 -22.48 -40.33
N SER A 2 -31.35 -21.97 -39.72
CA SER A 2 -31.05 -21.75 -38.31
C SER A 2 -30.19 -20.47 -38.18
N THR A 3 -30.45 -19.70 -37.12
CA THR A 3 -29.80 -18.43 -36.79
C THR A 3 -28.40 -18.65 -36.22
N SER A 4 -27.41 -17.97 -36.80
CA SER A 4 -26.07 -17.76 -36.25
C SER A 4 -26.15 -16.93 -34.97
N ALA A 5 -26.36 -17.61 -33.84
CA ALA A 5 -26.32 -17.01 -32.51
C ALA A 5 -24.89 -17.01 -31.95
N ASP A 6 -24.39 -15.80 -31.74
CA ASP A 6 -23.84 -15.37 -30.47
C ASP A 6 -22.56 -16.09 -29.99
N ARG A 7 -21.42 -15.75 -30.61
CA ARG A 7 -20.13 -15.78 -29.91
C ARG A 7 -20.10 -14.62 -28.92
N ARG A 8 -20.71 -14.82 -27.75
CA ARG A 8 -20.46 -13.97 -26.57
C ARG A 8 -18.95 -13.92 -26.36
N HIS A 9 -18.38 -12.72 -26.57
CA HIS A 9 -17.02 -12.44 -26.15
C HIS A 9 -16.92 -12.80 -24.68
N ALA A 10 -16.12 -13.80 -24.35
CA ALA A 10 -15.62 -13.94 -22.99
C ALA A 10 -14.96 -12.60 -22.62
N PRO A 11 -15.15 -12.09 -21.39
CA PRO A 11 -14.42 -10.91 -20.95
C PRO A 11 -12.93 -11.15 -21.22
N ALA A 12 -12.24 -10.18 -21.82
CA ALA A 12 -10.81 -10.31 -22.09
C ALA A 12 -10.15 -10.71 -20.77
N ALA A 13 -9.63 -11.94 -20.71
CA ALA A 13 -9.05 -12.48 -19.50
C ALA A 13 -8.00 -11.48 -19.00
N LEU A 14 -7.93 -11.31 -17.69
CA LEU A 14 -6.84 -10.55 -17.10
C LEU A 14 -5.53 -11.02 -17.71
N PRO A 15 -4.65 -10.11 -18.17
CA PRO A 15 -3.30 -10.56 -18.45
C PRO A 15 -2.81 -11.23 -17.18
N ASP A 16 -2.28 -12.44 -17.34
CA ASP A 16 -1.89 -13.38 -16.28
C ASP A 16 -1.01 -12.73 -15.17
N ARG A 17 -0.41 -11.58 -15.47
CA ARG A 17 0.37 -10.71 -14.58
C ARG A 17 -0.41 -10.13 -13.39
N TYR A 18 -1.74 -10.16 -13.43
CA TYR A 18 -2.58 -9.81 -12.28
C TYR A 18 -3.49 -10.97 -11.85
N ALA A 19 -3.07 -12.21 -12.09
CA ALA A 19 -3.67 -13.38 -11.47
C ALA A 19 -3.47 -13.34 -9.94
N ALA A 20 -4.36 -14.01 -9.21
CA ALA A 20 -4.23 -14.14 -7.76
C ALA A 20 -2.85 -14.73 -7.40
N TYR A 21 -2.27 -14.27 -6.29
CA TYR A 21 -1.00 -14.82 -5.80
C TYR A 21 -1.11 -16.33 -5.54
N ASP A 22 0.00 -17.05 -5.68
CA ASP A 22 0.16 -18.31 -4.96
C ASP A 22 0.18 -17.99 -3.45
N GLU A 23 -0.89 -18.35 -2.75
CA GLU A 23 -1.05 -18.06 -1.32
C GLU A 23 0.08 -18.63 -0.45
N ARG A 24 0.83 -19.64 -0.91
CA ARG A 24 2.01 -20.14 -0.18
C ARG A 24 3.17 -19.15 -0.18
N THR A 25 3.20 -18.24 -1.15
CA THR A 25 4.24 -17.22 -1.29
C THR A 25 3.91 -15.94 -0.52
N GLN A 26 2.69 -15.83 0.01
CA GLN A 26 2.21 -14.70 0.79
C GLN A 26 2.07 -15.11 2.26
N PRO A 27 2.03 -14.14 3.21
CA PRO A 27 1.88 -14.46 4.62
C PRO A 27 0.49 -15.02 4.94
N LEU A 28 0.42 -15.93 5.90
CA LEU A 28 -0.83 -16.34 6.53
C LEU A 28 -1.54 -15.11 7.11
N ALA A 29 -2.85 -15.00 6.85
CA ALA A 29 -3.65 -13.86 7.32
C ALA A 29 -3.89 -13.87 8.84
N ARG A 30 -3.91 -15.04 9.48
CA ARG A 30 -4.03 -15.22 10.93
C ARG A 30 -2.86 -16.05 11.45
N ILE A 31 -2.07 -15.49 12.37
CA ILE A 31 -0.82 -16.09 12.84
C ILE A 31 -0.96 -16.39 14.33
N ALA A 32 -0.90 -17.68 14.68
CA ALA A 32 -0.93 -18.10 16.08
C ALA A 32 0.21 -17.42 16.86
N GLY A 33 -0.13 -16.78 17.98
CA GLY A 33 0.83 -15.94 18.70
C GLY A 33 1.03 -14.54 18.11
N TYR A 34 0.10 -14.06 17.28
CA TYR A 34 0.03 -12.67 16.90
C TYR A 34 -1.43 -12.19 16.94
N ARG A 35 -1.88 -11.79 18.13
CA ARG A 35 -3.29 -11.49 18.46
C ARG A 35 -3.94 -10.52 17.49
N GLU A 36 -3.21 -9.49 17.07
CA GLU A 36 -3.72 -8.43 16.19
C GLU A 36 -4.23 -8.98 14.86
N THR A 37 -3.64 -10.07 14.35
CA THR A 37 -4.09 -10.72 13.11
C THR A 37 -5.47 -11.35 13.23
N PHE A 38 -5.91 -11.72 14.44
CA PHE A 38 -7.24 -12.30 14.65
C PHE A 38 -8.35 -11.26 14.79
N LEU A 39 -8.00 -10.01 15.14
CA LEU A 39 -8.94 -8.92 15.39
C LEU A 39 -9.19 -8.03 14.17
N ARG A 40 -8.30 -8.12 13.17
CA ARG A 40 -8.26 -7.18 12.03
C ARG A 40 -8.36 -7.89 10.68
N THR A 41 -8.08 -9.19 10.62
CA THR A 41 -8.30 -9.97 9.41
C THR A 41 -9.80 -10.20 9.22
N PRO A 42 -10.36 -9.90 8.02
CA PRO A 42 -11.77 -10.12 7.72
C PRO A 42 -12.27 -11.53 8.06
N ASP A 43 -13.51 -11.63 8.52
CA ASP A 43 -14.19 -12.91 8.74
C ASP A 43 -14.60 -13.53 7.40
N ASN A 44 -15.04 -12.70 6.45
CA ASN A 44 -15.45 -13.17 5.13
C ASN A 44 -14.25 -13.21 4.18
N ALA A 45 -14.26 -14.21 3.30
CA ALA A 45 -13.28 -14.29 2.22
C ALA A 45 -13.48 -13.10 1.26
N PRO A 46 -12.40 -12.50 0.76
CA PRO A 46 -12.49 -11.43 -0.22
C PRO A 46 -13.13 -11.93 -1.53
N HIS A 47 -13.89 -11.06 -2.18
CA HIS A 47 -14.58 -11.36 -3.44
C HIS A 47 -13.61 -11.24 -4.62
N ALA A 48 -13.57 -12.26 -5.48
CA ALA A 48 -12.91 -12.14 -6.78
C ALA A 48 -13.69 -11.16 -7.66
N ARG A 49 -12.99 -10.37 -8.46
CA ARG A 49 -13.58 -9.40 -9.40
C ARG A 49 -12.77 -9.33 -10.68
N PRO A 50 -13.35 -8.90 -11.80
CA PRO A 50 -12.54 -8.56 -12.97
C PRO A 50 -11.63 -7.38 -12.62
N ALA A 51 -10.37 -7.44 -13.05
CA ALA A 51 -9.52 -6.25 -13.03
C ALA A 51 -9.92 -5.26 -14.13
N THR A 52 -9.73 -4.01 -13.79
CA THR A 52 -10.22 -2.82 -14.47
C THR A 52 -9.08 -1.80 -14.56
N LEU A 53 -9.31 -0.64 -15.18
CA LEU A 53 -8.34 0.45 -15.13
C LEU A 53 -7.97 0.81 -13.68
N SER A 54 -8.93 0.74 -12.75
CA SER A 54 -8.68 1.01 -11.32
C SER A 54 -7.61 0.13 -10.68
N ASP A 55 -7.35 -1.04 -11.25
CA ASP A 55 -6.38 -2.02 -10.74
C ASP A 55 -4.96 -1.81 -11.26
N ILE A 56 -4.89 -1.50 -12.56
CA ILE A 56 -3.63 -1.43 -13.32
C ILE A 56 -3.12 0.00 -13.47
N THR A 57 -3.87 0.98 -12.97
CA THR A 57 -3.47 2.37 -12.82
C THR A 57 -3.17 2.63 -11.35
N GLY A 58 -2.32 3.61 -11.08
CA GLY A 58 -2.02 4.06 -9.74
C GLY A 58 -1.38 5.45 -9.80
N PRO A 59 -1.03 6.03 -8.64
CA PRO A 59 -0.42 7.35 -8.63
C PRO A 59 0.95 7.33 -9.29
N LEU A 60 1.17 8.29 -10.20
CA LEU A 60 2.49 8.59 -10.76
C LEU A 60 3.02 9.90 -10.20
N HIS A 61 4.34 10.09 -10.27
CA HIS A 61 4.98 11.34 -9.85
C HIS A 61 4.67 11.74 -8.40
N LEU A 62 4.50 10.74 -7.50
CA LEU A 62 4.24 10.97 -6.08
C LEU A 62 5.30 11.84 -5.39
N ALA A 63 6.52 11.90 -5.93
CA ALA A 63 7.56 12.81 -5.46
C ALA A 63 7.18 14.30 -5.51
N ARG A 64 6.14 14.68 -6.26
CA ARG A 64 5.56 16.04 -6.22
C ARG A 64 4.80 16.34 -4.93
N LYS A 65 4.23 15.30 -4.31
CA LYS A 65 3.38 15.40 -3.12
C LYS A 65 4.09 14.91 -1.85
N LEU A 66 4.96 13.91 -1.99
CA LEU A 66 5.70 13.31 -0.88
C LEU A 66 7.14 13.84 -0.83
N ASP A 67 7.60 14.19 0.37
CA ASP A 67 9.01 14.52 0.60
C ASP A 67 9.89 13.27 0.42
N THR A 68 10.70 13.25 -0.64
CA THR A 68 11.48 12.10 -1.10
C THR A 68 13.00 12.31 -1.04
N GLY A 69 13.46 13.39 -0.42
CA GLY A 69 14.89 13.72 -0.27
C GLY A 69 15.59 13.06 0.93
N MET A 70 14.86 12.23 1.70
CA MET A 70 15.28 11.74 3.01
C MET A 70 15.80 10.30 2.95
N ASN A 71 16.95 10.07 2.31
CA ASN A 71 17.53 8.71 2.19
C ASN A 71 18.85 8.49 2.97
N ASP A 72 19.29 9.50 3.74
CA ASP A 72 20.31 9.34 4.79
C ASP A 72 19.65 9.45 6.17
N LEU A 73 19.58 8.31 6.86
CA LEU A 73 18.99 8.16 8.20
C LEU A 73 20.08 8.14 9.28
N SER A 74 21.35 8.20 8.90
CA SER A 74 22.49 8.08 9.81
C SER A 74 22.70 9.30 10.70
N ARG A 75 22.02 10.42 10.39
CA ARG A 75 22.09 11.69 11.11
C ARG A 75 20.74 12.38 11.11
N ALA A 76 20.38 13.00 12.23
CA ALA A 76 19.15 13.78 12.35
C ALA A 76 19.15 15.03 11.46
N ARG A 77 20.34 15.63 11.25
CA ARG A 77 20.58 16.79 10.38
C ARG A 77 21.97 16.66 9.76
N PRO A 78 22.27 17.33 8.63
CA PRO A 78 23.60 17.29 8.01
C PRO A 78 24.75 17.59 8.99
N ASP A 79 24.55 18.56 9.89
CA ASP A 79 25.55 19.00 10.87
C ASP A 79 25.46 18.30 12.24
N SER A 80 24.51 17.38 12.44
CA SER A 80 24.40 16.65 13.71
C SER A 80 25.47 15.55 13.81
N PRO A 81 25.89 15.15 15.03
CA PRO A 81 26.66 13.92 15.21
C PRO A 81 25.99 12.71 14.53
N PRO A 82 26.76 11.69 14.12
CA PRO A 82 26.19 10.45 13.60
C PRO A 82 25.44 9.70 14.70
N ALA A 83 24.37 9.01 14.30
CA ALA A 83 23.69 8.02 15.11
C ALA A 83 24.66 6.90 15.54
N MET A 84 24.44 6.39 16.74
CA MET A 84 25.17 5.27 17.31
C MET A 84 24.74 3.96 16.65
N GLY A 85 25.72 3.17 16.23
CA GLY A 85 25.52 1.81 15.74
C GLY A 85 26.35 1.50 14.49
N GLN A 86 26.09 0.34 13.90
CA GLN A 86 26.78 -0.07 12.68
C GLN A 86 26.19 0.68 11.48
N LEU A 87 26.98 1.54 10.85
CA LEU A 87 26.62 2.21 9.61
C LEU A 87 26.52 1.19 8.47
N ILE A 88 25.42 1.24 7.72
CA ILE A 88 25.12 0.31 6.63
C ILE A 88 24.58 1.02 5.39
N TRP A 89 24.95 0.49 4.22
CA TRP A 89 24.36 0.83 2.93
C TRP A 89 23.31 -0.22 2.56
N VAL A 90 22.06 0.20 2.45
CA VAL A 90 20.95 -0.67 2.02
C VAL A 90 20.55 -0.25 0.62
N THR A 91 20.62 -1.17 -0.34
CA THR A 91 20.30 -0.88 -1.75
C THR A 91 19.66 -2.08 -2.42
N GLY A 92 19.15 -1.92 -3.62
CA GLY A 92 18.55 -2.98 -4.41
C GLY A 92 17.86 -2.44 -5.65
N ARG A 93 17.14 -3.31 -6.34
CA ARG A 93 16.28 -2.96 -7.48
C ARG A 93 14.82 -3.23 -7.15
N LEU A 94 13.96 -2.30 -7.55
CA LEU A 94 12.54 -2.53 -7.69
C LEU A 94 12.24 -3.02 -9.10
N LEU A 95 11.71 -4.23 -9.17
CA LEU A 95 11.39 -4.93 -10.39
C LEU A 95 9.91 -5.28 -10.41
N ASP A 96 9.37 -5.48 -11.61
CA ASP A 96 8.09 -6.13 -11.78
C ASP A 96 8.24 -7.65 -12.01
N GLU A 97 7.14 -8.37 -12.17
CA GLU A 97 7.14 -9.83 -12.35
C GLU A 97 7.85 -10.30 -13.64
N ASP A 98 7.99 -9.44 -14.65
CA ASP A 98 8.77 -9.76 -15.85
C ASP A 98 10.26 -9.45 -15.67
N GLY A 99 10.65 -8.90 -14.52
CA GLY A 99 12.00 -8.43 -14.24
C GLY A 99 12.31 -7.07 -14.86
N ALA A 100 11.30 -6.34 -15.34
CA ALA A 100 11.47 -4.98 -15.81
C ALA A 100 11.70 -4.04 -14.63
N ALA A 101 12.54 -3.02 -14.84
CA ALA A 101 12.80 -2.01 -13.82
C ALA A 101 11.58 -1.12 -13.59
N VAL A 102 11.19 -0.94 -12.32
CA VAL A 102 10.15 0.02 -11.95
C VAL A 102 10.83 1.32 -11.54
N ARG A 103 10.86 2.26 -12.48
CA ARG A 103 11.41 3.61 -12.30
C ARG A 103 10.42 4.58 -11.66
N ASP A 104 10.93 5.67 -11.11
CA ASP A 104 10.16 6.80 -10.58
C ASP A 104 9.15 6.40 -9.47
N SER A 105 9.34 5.26 -8.83
CA SER A 105 8.51 4.76 -7.74
C SER A 105 9.07 5.23 -6.40
N VAL A 106 8.19 5.68 -5.52
CA VAL A 106 8.55 6.02 -4.14
C VAL A 106 8.74 4.74 -3.33
N ILE A 107 9.84 4.68 -2.60
CA ILE A 107 10.11 3.68 -1.56
C ILE A 107 10.26 4.40 -0.23
N GLU A 108 9.48 3.99 0.76
CA GLU A 108 9.52 4.50 2.12
C GLU A 108 10.07 3.40 3.05
N VAL A 109 10.97 3.75 3.96
CA VAL A 109 11.53 2.82 4.94
C VAL A 109 11.37 3.35 6.35
N TRP A 110 11.25 2.43 7.31
CA TRP A 110 11.31 2.75 8.73
C TRP A 110 11.83 1.57 9.54
N HIS A 111 12.58 1.85 10.60
CA HIS A 111 13.10 0.83 11.50
C HIS A 111 13.54 1.39 12.86
N ALA A 112 13.79 0.49 13.80
CA ALA A 112 14.35 0.82 15.12
C ALA A 112 15.80 1.32 15.02
N ASN A 113 16.27 2.03 16.05
CA ASN A 113 17.68 2.33 16.22
C ASN A 113 18.51 1.06 16.53
N ALA A 114 19.82 1.22 16.72
CA ALA A 114 20.74 0.12 17.05
C ALA A 114 20.39 -0.64 18.35
N ALA A 115 19.66 -0.02 19.27
CA ALA A 115 19.20 -0.64 20.52
C ALA A 115 17.84 -1.36 20.39
N GLY A 116 17.21 -1.34 19.21
CA GLY A 116 15.88 -1.91 19.01
C GLY A 116 14.75 -0.99 19.46
N ARG A 117 15.00 0.32 19.61
CA ARG A 117 13.98 1.33 19.98
C ARG A 117 13.48 2.10 18.76
N TYR A 118 12.16 2.19 18.59
CA TYR A 118 11.52 3.10 17.64
C TYR A 118 11.29 4.47 18.27
N ASN A 119 11.52 5.52 17.48
CA ASN A 119 11.08 6.87 17.82
C ASN A 119 9.58 7.03 17.52
N HIS A 120 8.74 6.38 18.33
CA HIS A 120 7.30 6.34 18.12
C HIS A 120 6.52 6.31 19.43
N LYS A 121 5.33 6.94 19.49
CA LYS A 121 4.48 7.03 20.70
C LYS A 121 4.16 5.65 21.30
N MET A 122 3.95 4.65 20.44
CA MET A 122 3.66 3.27 20.88
C MET A 122 4.84 2.54 21.50
N ASP A 123 6.05 3.01 21.26
CA ASP A 123 7.23 2.41 21.86
C ASP A 123 7.66 3.18 23.12
N ALA A 124 6.86 4.14 23.61
CA ALA A 124 7.20 5.00 24.76
C ALA A 124 7.58 4.20 26.03
N GLY A 125 6.95 3.05 26.24
CA GLY A 125 7.20 2.17 27.40
C GLY A 125 8.41 1.25 27.29
N SER A 126 9.14 1.21 26.16
CA SER A 126 10.33 0.38 26.03
C SER A 126 11.44 0.84 26.97
N PRO A 127 12.25 -0.09 27.53
CA PRO A 127 13.41 0.26 28.35
C PRO A 127 14.65 0.63 27.51
N PHE A 128 14.63 0.39 26.19
CA PHE A 128 15.79 0.66 25.33
C PHE A 128 15.93 2.16 25.04
N PRO A 129 17.17 2.69 25.03
CA PRO A 129 17.38 4.12 24.84
C PRO A 129 17.01 4.57 23.42
N LEU A 130 16.44 5.76 23.30
CA LEU A 130 16.40 6.48 22.03
C LEU A 130 17.79 6.97 21.67
N ASP A 131 18.02 7.14 20.37
CA ASP A 131 19.19 7.84 19.86
C ASP A 131 18.74 9.20 19.30
N PRO A 132 19.15 10.33 19.89
CA PRO A 132 18.72 11.65 19.44
C PRO A 132 19.25 12.03 18.05
N ASN A 133 20.25 11.32 17.53
CA ASN A 133 20.85 11.57 16.23
C ASN A 133 20.30 10.64 15.14
N PHE A 134 19.42 9.71 15.47
CA PHE A 134 18.87 8.73 14.53
C PHE A 134 17.48 9.13 14.03
N VAL A 135 17.29 9.16 12.71
CA VAL A 135 16.02 9.58 12.09
C VAL A 135 14.95 8.47 12.16
N GLY A 136 15.35 7.22 11.87
CA GLY A 136 14.46 6.05 11.95
C GLY A 136 13.55 5.81 10.75
N SER A 137 13.46 6.73 9.80
CA SER A 137 12.70 6.54 8.58
C SER A 137 13.09 7.51 7.48
N GLY A 138 12.73 7.17 6.24
CA GLY A 138 13.12 7.93 5.08
C GLY A 138 12.38 7.52 3.82
N ARG A 139 12.56 8.30 2.75
CA ARG A 139 12.00 8.04 1.43
C ARG A 139 13.06 8.25 0.36
N CYS A 140 12.96 7.51 -0.72
CA CYS A 140 13.67 7.79 -1.96
C CYS A 140 12.79 7.47 -3.17
N VAL A 141 13.28 7.81 -4.36
CA VAL A 141 12.66 7.49 -5.64
C VAL A 141 13.60 6.55 -6.40
N THR A 142 13.05 5.52 -7.03
CA THR A 142 13.83 4.60 -7.87
C THR A 142 14.32 5.29 -9.13
N ASP A 143 15.56 4.99 -9.54
CA ASP A 143 16.12 5.52 -10.79
C ASP A 143 15.57 4.79 -12.04
N HIS A 144 16.09 5.15 -13.22
CA HIS A 144 15.71 4.56 -14.49
C HIS A 144 15.99 3.05 -14.62
N GLU A 145 16.87 2.48 -13.79
CA GLU A 145 17.17 1.05 -13.72
C GLU A 145 16.44 0.36 -12.55
N GLY A 146 15.56 1.09 -11.86
CA GLY A 146 14.79 0.65 -10.71
C GLY A 146 15.60 0.63 -9.42
N ARG A 147 16.82 1.20 -9.39
CA ARG A 147 17.68 1.15 -8.20
C ARG A 147 17.22 2.12 -7.13
N TYR A 148 17.43 1.74 -5.89
CA TYR A 148 17.22 2.59 -4.72
C TYR A 148 18.36 2.42 -3.71
N ALA A 149 18.56 3.40 -2.83
CA ALA A 149 19.51 3.26 -1.75
C ALA A 149 19.21 4.14 -0.53
N PHE A 150 19.59 3.62 0.63
CA PHE A 150 19.54 4.28 1.92
C PHE A 150 20.86 4.13 2.67
N LEU A 151 21.34 5.21 3.27
CA LEU A 151 22.40 5.17 4.28
C LEU A 151 21.74 5.16 5.67
N THR A 152 21.99 4.16 6.49
CA THR A 152 21.32 4.04 7.80
C THR A 152 22.17 3.28 8.82
N ILE A 153 21.63 3.09 10.03
CA ILE A 153 22.20 2.26 11.08
C ILE A 153 21.53 0.89 11.08
N LYS A 154 22.30 -0.19 11.22
CA LYS A 154 21.73 -1.54 11.39
C LYS A 154 20.83 -1.57 12.63
N PRO A 155 19.53 -1.89 12.51
CA PRO A 155 18.61 -1.92 13.64
C PRO A 155 18.97 -3.01 14.64
N GLY A 156 18.66 -2.77 15.91
CA GLY A 156 18.69 -3.80 16.94
C GLY A 156 17.45 -4.71 16.88
N ALA A 157 17.59 -5.93 17.40
CA ALA A 157 16.45 -6.79 17.71
C ALA A 157 15.64 -6.19 18.88
N TYR A 158 14.34 -6.52 18.96
CA TYR A 158 13.51 -6.07 20.07
C TYR A 158 12.42 -7.09 20.46
N PRO A 159 12.02 -7.14 21.74
CA PRO A 159 10.98 -8.05 22.19
C PRO A 159 9.60 -7.57 21.73
N VAL A 160 8.72 -8.50 21.36
CA VAL A 160 7.31 -8.17 21.14
C VAL A 160 6.61 -8.08 22.50
N PRO A 161 6.10 -6.89 22.92
CA PRO A 161 5.53 -6.70 24.24
C PRO A 161 4.30 -7.58 24.47
N ASN A 162 4.09 -8.00 25.72
CA ASN A 162 2.87 -8.68 26.18
C ASN A 162 2.50 -9.98 25.42
N HIS A 163 3.46 -10.58 24.71
CA HIS A 163 3.24 -11.86 24.04
C HIS A 163 3.59 -13.06 24.94
N PRO A 164 2.73 -14.08 25.10
CA PRO A 164 2.98 -15.22 25.99
C PRO A 164 4.27 -15.99 25.68
N THR A 165 4.67 -16.06 24.41
CA THR A 165 5.92 -16.75 24.00
C THR A 165 7.18 -15.90 24.13
N ARG A 166 7.07 -14.62 24.52
CA ARG A 166 8.20 -13.68 24.69
C ARG A 166 9.18 -13.66 23.51
N TRP A 167 8.67 -13.84 22.29
CA TRP A 167 9.48 -13.84 21.08
C TRP A 167 10.03 -12.45 20.76
N TRP A 168 11.12 -12.43 20.01
CA TRP A 168 11.82 -11.23 19.57
C TRP A 168 11.71 -11.08 18.07
N ARG A 169 11.59 -9.84 17.62
CA ARG A 169 11.82 -9.50 16.23
C ARG A 169 13.33 -9.47 15.98
N PRO A 170 13.86 -10.11 14.92
CA PRO A 170 15.22 -9.92 14.47
C PRO A 170 15.42 -8.46 14.04
N PRO A 171 16.67 -8.00 13.85
CA PRO A 171 16.94 -6.80 13.07
C PRO A 171 16.17 -6.86 11.73
N HIS A 172 15.38 -5.85 11.43
CA HIS A 172 14.64 -5.74 10.18
C HIS A 172 14.38 -4.28 9.82
N ILE A 173 14.15 -4.04 8.54
CA ILE A 173 13.73 -2.75 8.00
C ILE A 173 12.39 -2.93 7.33
N HIS A 174 11.40 -2.12 7.70
CA HIS A 174 10.13 -2.10 6.97
C HIS A 174 10.26 -1.31 5.67
N LEU A 175 9.54 -1.74 4.64
CA LEU A 175 9.48 -1.09 3.33
C LEU A 175 8.03 -0.91 2.88
N SER A 176 7.72 0.27 2.36
CA SER A 176 6.46 0.61 1.69
C SER A 176 6.80 1.06 0.27
N VAL A 177 6.19 0.40 -0.71
CA VAL A 177 6.50 0.53 -2.14
C VAL A 177 5.21 0.78 -2.91
N PHE A 178 5.20 1.79 -3.79
CA PHE A 178 4.04 2.13 -4.62
C PHE A 178 3.91 1.28 -5.88
N GLY A 179 5.03 1.00 -6.56
CA GLY A 179 5.03 0.17 -7.76
C GLY A 179 4.45 0.90 -8.99
N THR A 180 3.92 0.12 -9.94
CA THR A 180 3.44 0.63 -11.24
C THR A 180 1.93 0.90 -11.31
N GLY A 181 1.18 0.56 -10.26
CA GLY A 181 -0.28 0.63 -10.26
C GLY A 181 -0.86 0.20 -8.91
N PHE A 182 -2.17 0.32 -8.74
CA PHE A 182 -2.85 0.05 -7.47
C PHE A 182 -2.63 -1.39 -6.99
N MET A 183 -2.59 -2.37 -7.89
CA MET A 183 -2.28 -3.78 -7.56
C MET A 183 -0.80 -4.04 -7.22
N SER A 184 0.12 -3.15 -7.57
CA SER A 184 1.55 -3.30 -7.30
C SER A 184 1.98 -2.73 -5.95
N ARG A 185 1.05 -2.07 -5.22
CA ARG A 185 1.28 -1.49 -3.90
C ARG A 185 1.66 -2.57 -2.89
N LEU A 186 2.86 -2.46 -2.31
CA LEU A 186 3.42 -3.46 -1.40
C LEU A 186 3.88 -2.81 -0.09
N VAL A 187 3.60 -3.47 1.02
CA VAL A 187 4.35 -3.30 2.28
C VAL A 187 5.00 -4.63 2.61
N THR A 188 6.27 -4.58 2.98
CA THR A 188 7.06 -5.77 3.32
C THR A 188 8.13 -5.43 4.36
N GLN A 189 8.95 -6.40 4.75
CA GLN A 189 10.11 -6.16 5.61
C GLN A 189 11.33 -6.92 5.07
N MET A 190 12.48 -6.27 5.17
CA MET A 190 13.79 -6.81 4.87
C MET A 190 14.43 -7.31 6.17
N PHE A 191 14.97 -8.53 6.13
CA PHE A 191 15.71 -9.17 7.20
C PHE A 191 17.20 -9.27 6.86
N PHE A 192 18.05 -9.43 7.87
CA PHE A 192 19.50 -9.54 7.67
C PHE A 192 19.94 -11.01 7.56
N PRO A 193 20.89 -11.33 6.65
CA PRO A 193 21.35 -12.69 6.46
C PRO A 193 22.08 -13.21 7.69
N GLY A 194 21.83 -14.48 8.04
CA GLY A 194 22.52 -15.18 9.13
C GLY A 194 22.07 -14.80 10.55
N ASP A 195 21.09 -13.92 10.71
CA ASP A 195 20.58 -13.60 12.05
C ASP A 195 19.81 -14.80 12.65
N PRO A 196 20.18 -15.29 13.85
CA PRO A 196 19.57 -16.47 14.44
C PRO A 196 18.10 -16.26 14.83
N LEU A 197 17.66 -15.01 15.04
CA LEU A 197 16.25 -14.72 15.37
C LEU A 197 15.32 -14.87 14.16
N ASN A 198 15.85 -14.88 12.94
CA ASN A 198 15.05 -15.15 11.74
C ASN A 198 14.29 -16.48 11.86
N ALA A 199 14.92 -17.51 12.44
CA ALA A 199 14.32 -18.85 12.61
C ALA A 199 13.14 -18.90 13.60
N GLN A 200 12.93 -17.84 14.38
CA GLN A 200 11.92 -17.76 15.44
C GLN A 200 10.88 -16.67 15.17
N ASP A 201 11.08 -15.84 14.15
CA ASP A 201 10.22 -14.70 13.86
C ASP A 201 8.88 -15.15 13.26
N LEU A 202 7.80 -14.95 14.01
CA LEU A 202 6.46 -15.37 13.58
C LEU A 202 5.96 -14.63 12.32
N ILE A 203 6.46 -13.43 12.05
CA ILE A 203 6.06 -12.62 10.89
C ILE A 203 6.79 -13.11 9.63
N LEU A 204 8.08 -13.41 9.69
CA LEU A 204 8.84 -14.03 8.62
C LEU A 204 8.32 -15.45 8.34
N HIS A 205 8.11 -16.24 9.39
CA HIS A 205 7.58 -17.61 9.28
C HIS A 205 6.09 -17.68 8.97
N SER A 206 5.40 -16.55 8.90
CA SER A 206 4.03 -16.51 8.37
C SER A 206 3.98 -16.79 6.87
N VAL A 207 5.09 -16.63 6.13
CA VAL A 207 5.19 -17.02 4.72
C VAL A 207 5.51 -18.51 4.64
N PRO A 208 4.58 -19.37 4.18
CA PRO A 208 4.79 -20.83 4.20
C PRO A 208 5.95 -21.29 3.31
N ASP A 209 6.09 -20.70 2.12
CA ASP A 209 7.13 -21.03 1.15
C ASP A 209 8.53 -20.61 1.66
N PRO A 210 9.49 -21.55 1.83
CA PRO A 210 10.88 -21.21 2.13
C PRO A 210 11.52 -20.24 1.13
N ALA A 211 11.24 -20.39 -0.17
CA ALA A 211 11.79 -19.49 -1.18
C ALA A 211 11.19 -18.08 -1.05
N GLY A 212 9.93 -17.98 -0.64
CA GLY A 212 9.27 -16.73 -0.24
C GLY A 212 9.98 -16.05 0.92
N ARG A 213 10.32 -16.80 1.97
CA ARG A 213 11.07 -16.27 3.11
C ARG A 213 12.47 -15.81 2.72
N GLU A 214 13.16 -16.55 1.85
CA GLU A 214 14.47 -16.15 1.32
C GLU A 214 14.42 -14.81 0.57
N ARG A 215 13.32 -14.51 -0.16
CA ARG A 215 13.12 -13.21 -0.81
C ARG A 215 12.99 -12.04 0.18
N LEU A 216 12.69 -12.30 1.46
CA LEU A 216 12.65 -11.29 2.51
C LEU A 216 14.02 -11.09 3.19
N ILE A 217 14.98 -11.99 2.97
CA ILE A 217 16.33 -11.92 3.55
C ILE A 217 17.26 -11.23 2.55
N SER A 218 17.90 -10.15 2.99
CA SER A 218 18.88 -9.42 2.19
C SER A 218 20.19 -10.20 1.98
N GLN A 219 20.95 -9.81 0.97
CA GLN A 219 22.27 -10.36 0.65
C GLN A 219 23.35 -9.41 1.10
N ALA A 220 24.40 -9.90 1.76
CA ALA A 220 25.57 -9.07 2.07
C ALA A 220 26.28 -8.65 0.77
N ILE A 221 26.66 -7.38 0.67
CA ILE A 221 27.41 -6.83 -0.46
C ILE A 221 28.90 -6.96 -0.15
N PRO A 222 29.74 -7.47 -1.08
CA PRO A 222 31.19 -7.49 -0.90
C PRO A 222 31.76 -6.10 -0.61
N MET A 223 32.69 -6.00 0.34
CA MET A 223 33.27 -4.71 0.76
C MET A 223 33.90 -3.92 -0.40
N THR A 224 34.40 -4.62 -1.43
CA THR A 224 34.98 -4.04 -2.65
C THR A 224 33.97 -3.36 -3.57
N GLU A 225 32.67 -3.63 -3.39
CA GLU A 225 31.58 -3.04 -4.17
C GLU A 225 30.89 -1.87 -3.46
N LEU A 226 31.31 -1.55 -2.23
CA LEU A 226 30.69 -0.49 -1.43
C LEU A 226 31.21 0.89 -1.84
N PRO A 227 30.36 1.93 -1.76
CA PRO A 227 30.76 3.28 -2.16
C PRO A 227 31.77 3.91 -1.19
N ARG A 228 31.92 3.37 0.03
CA ARG A 228 32.85 3.83 1.07
C ARG A 228 33.38 2.66 1.88
N ALA A 229 34.61 2.80 2.37
CA ALA A 229 35.31 1.76 3.12
C ALA A 229 34.81 1.57 4.56
N ASP A 230 34.05 2.52 5.11
CA ASP A 230 33.52 2.48 6.48
C ASP A 230 32.09 1.90 6.55
N LEU A 231 31.60 1.31 5.46
CA LEU A 231 30.27 0.73 5.35
C LEU A 231 30.33 -0.80 5.39
N LEU A 232 29.28 -1.40 5.94
CA LEU A 232 28.80 -2.70 5.48
C LEU A 232 27.63 -2.48 4.53
N GLY A 233 27.34 -3.42 3.63
CA GLY A 233 26.22 -3.27 2.71
C GLY A 233 25.33 -4.49 2.61
N TYR A 234 24.06 -4.22 2.32
CA TYR A 234 23.02 -5.22 2.13
C TYR A 234 22.20 -4.90 0.89
N ARG A 235 22.11 -5.86 -0.02
CA ARG A 235 21.28 -5.80 -1.22
C ARG A 235 19.93 -6.49 -0.96
N HIS A 236 18.83 -5.82 -1.28
CA HIS A 236 17.49 -6.38 -1.18
C HIS A 236 16.69 -5.98 -2.43
N ASP A 237 16.49 -6.91 -3.34
CA ASP A 237 15.67 -6.67 -4.53
C ASP A 237 14.19 -6.92 -4.20
N ILE A 238 13.32 -6.07 -4.71
CA ILE A 238 11.88 -6.10 -4.47
C ILE A 238 11.19 -6.39 -5.80
N VAL A 239 10.30 -7.37 -5.82
CA VAL A 239 9.47 -7.71 -6.97
C VAL A 239 8.01 -7.35 -6.65
N VAL A 240 7.44 -6.43 -7.41
CA VAL A 240 6.00 -6.10 -7.37
C VAL A 240 5.27 -6.69 -8.58
N ARG A 241 3.94 -6.63 -8.58
CA ARG A 241 3.15 -7.16 -9.69
C ARG A 241 3.37 -6.40 -11.00
N GLY A 242 3.36 -7.16 -12.10
CA GLY A 242 3.74 -6.77 -13.46
C GLY A 242 2.94 -5.65 -14.10
N HIS A 243 3.53 -4.90 -15.05
CA HIS A 243 2.83 -3.95 -15.92
C HIS A 243 2.18 -4.66 -17.13
N ARG A 244 1.11 -4.13 -17.73
CA ARG A 244 0.52 -4.64 -18.99
C ARG A 244 1.40 -4.31 -20.22
N ALA A 245 2.61 -4.85 -20.32
CA ALA A 245 3.30 -4.90 -21.62
C ALA A 245 2.84 -6.14 -22.40
N THR A 246 2.73 -6.03 -23.73
CA THR A 246 2.49 -7.15 -24.62
C THR A 246 3.51 -8.26 -24.35
N PRO A 247 3.12 -9.53 -24.17
CA PRO A 247 4.08 -10.62 -23.97
C PRO A 247 5.08 -10.65 -25.13
N THR A 248 6.38 -10.66 -24.83
CA THR A 248 7.39 -11.10 -25.81
C THR A 248 7.65 -12.58 -25.58
N GLU A 249 8.07 -13.30 -26.63
CA GLU A 249 8.10 -14.77 -26.72
C GLU A 249 8.96 -15.52 -25.67
N SER A 250 9.62 -14.84 -24.72
CA SER A 250 10.36 -15.51 -23.65
C SER A 250 9.51 -15.67 -22.37
N GLU A 251 8.55 -16.59 -22.38
CA GLU A 251 7.84 -17.06 -21.17
C GLU A 251 8.73 -17.89 -20.21
N MET A 252 10.06 -17.80 -20.31
CA MET A 252 10.94 -18.54 -19.43
C MET A 252 11.37 -17.68 -18.23
N THR A 253 10.66 -17.90 -17.13
CA THR A 253 10.87 -17.46 -15.73
C THR A 253 10.32 -16.08 -15.34
N ARG A 254 8.99 -15.98 -15.20
CA ARG A 254 8.35 -14.91 -14.41
C ARG A 254 8.91 -14.93 -12.98
N ARG A 255 9.24 -13.76 -12.45
CA ARG A 255 9.65 -13.58 -11.05
C ARG A 255 8.44 -13.71 -10.14
N VAL A 256 8.65 -14.27 -8.96
CA VAL A 256 7.61 -14.33 -7.92
C VAL A 256 7.64 -13.03 -7.12
N PRO A 257 6.48 -12.35 -6.94
CA PRO A 257 6.39 -11.16 -6.10
C PRO A 257 6.98 -11.36 -4.70
N THR A 258 7.57 -10.29 -4.16
CA THR A 258 8.04 -10.25 -2.78
C THR A 258 6.85 -10.40 -1.84
N PRO A 259 6.91 -11.28 -0.82
CA PRO A 259 5.81 -11.46 0.11
C PRO A 259 5.47 -10.14 0.83
N SER A 260 4.18 -9.86 1.02
CA SER A 260 3.76 -8.73 1.85
C SER A 260 3.98 -9.02 3.32
N GLN A 261 4.07 -7.97 4.13
CA GLN A 261 4.03 -8.05 5.59
C GLN A 261 3.35 -6.82 6.16
N THR A 262 2.97 -6.90 7.44
CA THR A 262 2.30 -5.78 8.13
C THR A 262 3.17 -4.52 8.20
N VAL A 263 2.53 -3.35 8.17
CA VAL A 263 3.15 -2.06 8.48
C VAL A 263 3.65 -1.97 9.93
N GLY A 264 3.17 -2.86 10.81
CA GLY A 264 3.50 -2.83 12.22
C GLY A 264 2.90 -1.62 12.94
N PRO A 265 3.16 -1.47 14.25
CA PRO A 265 2.58 -0.39 15.05
C PRO A 265 3.33 0.94 14.96
N PHE A 266 4.41 1.02 14.15
CA PHE A 266 5.39 2.11 14.16
C PHE A 266 5.52 2.84 12.82
N PHE A 267 4.47 2.82 11.98
CA PHE A 267 4.48 3.57 10.74
C PHE A 267 4.73 5.07 11.02
N PRO A 268 5.70 5.74 10.36
CA PRO A 268 6.12 7.08 10.76
C PRO A 268 5.02 8.13 10.63
N ALA A 269 4.77 8.90 11.69
CA ALA A 269 3.74 9.93 11.69
C ALA A 269 4.04 11.08 10.69
N HIS A 270 5.31 11.38 10.42
CA HIS A 270 5.67 12.40 9.43
C HIS A 270 5.52 11.93 7.98
N PHE A 271 5.14 10.68 7.74
CA PHE A 271 4.73 10.23 6.40
C PHE A 271 3.33 10.71 6.02
N PHE A 272 2.60 11.38 6.91
CA PHE A 272 1.33 12.04 6.63
C PHE A 272 1.53 13.56 6.61
N GLY A 273 1.73 14.11 5.42
CA GLY A 273 1.77 15.54 5.18
C GLY A 273 0.41 16.22 5.38
N PRO A 274 0.36 17.54 5.65
CA PRO A 274 -0.89 18.27 5.89
C PRO A 274 -1.94 18.18 4.78
N HIS A 275 -1.50 17.93 3.53
CA HIS A 275 -2.36 17.87 2.34
C HIS A 275 -2.34 16.50 1.67
N ASP A 276 -1.79 15.47 2.33
CA ASP A 276 -1.71 14.13 1.74
C ASP A 276 -3.09 13.52 1.49
N ASN A 277 -4.11 13.96 2.22
CA ASN A 277 -5.50 13.54 2.07
C ASN A 277 -6.35 14.46 1.15
N ASP A 278 -5.76 15.47 0.52
CA ASP A 278 -6.45 16.30 -0.48
C ASP A 278 -5.98 15.92 -1.89
N LEU A 279 -6.86 15.32 -2.69
CA LEU A 279 -6.57 14.87 -4.05
C LEU A 279 -6.58 16.02 -5.06
N THR A 280 -7.15 17.16 -4.68
CA THR A 280 -7.30 18.37 -5.50
C THR A 280 -6.10 19.32 -5.39
N LEU A 281 -5.18 19.00 -4.49
CA LEU A 281 -3.96 19.73 -4.20
C LEU A 281 -2.73 18.90 -4.59
N ILE A 282 -1.93 19.44 -5.51
CA ILE A 282 -0.64 18.85 -5.91
C ILE A 282 0.48 19.84 -5.54
N ASP A 283 0.63 20.89 -6.34
CA ASP A 283 1.76 21.82 -6.23
C ASP A 283 1.31 23.26 -5.89
N ASP A 284 0.31 23.78 -6.62
CA ASP A 284 -0.11 25.19 -6.55
C ASP A 284 -1.47 25.33 -5.84
N PRO A 285 -1.53 25.96 -4.64
CA PRO A 285 -2.78 26.23 -3.95
C PRO A 285 -3.76 27.15 -4.70
N ALA A 286 -3.37 27.80 -5.79
CA ALA A 286 -4.29 28.56 -6.66
C ALA A 286 -4.93 27.70 -7.77
N ARG A 287 -4.41 26.51 -8.05
CA ARG A 287 -4.95 25.59 -9.05
C ARG A 287 -5.61 24.41 -8.36
N ARG A 288 -6.82 24.06 -8.79
CA ARG A 288 -7.60 22.95 -8.23
C ARG A 288 -8.11 22.06 -9.35
N ALA A 289 -8.32 20.80 -8.99
CA ALA A 289 -9.05 19.86 -9.83
C ALA A 289 -10.46 20.38 -10.18
N GLN A 290 -10.89 20.08 -11.39
CA GLN A 290 -12.19 20.38 -11.96
C GLN A 290 -13.22 19.35 -11.52
N GLY A 291 -14.47 19.81 -11.36
CA GLY A 291 -15.62 18.97 -11.06
C GLY A 291 -16.25 19.24 -9.69
N PRO A 292 -17.36 18.56 -9.38
CA PRO A 292 -18.08 18.74 -8.12
C PRO A 292 -17.20 18.32 -6.94
N ARG A 293 -17.01 19.21 -5.97
CA ARG A 293 -16.18 18.92 -4.79
C ARG A 293 -16.89 17.98 -3.85
N ILE A 294 -16.12 17.06 -3.28
CA ILE A 294 -16.61 16.12 -2.28
C ILE A 294 -15.67 16.07 -1.08
N HIS A 295 -16.24 15.73 0.07
CA HIS A 295 -15.53 15.37 1.27
C HIS A 295 -15.95 13.95 1.69
N LEU A 296 -14.97 13.08 1.89
CA LEU A 296 -15.17 11.70 2.34
C LEU A 296 -14.65 11.62 3.77
N GLY A 297 -15.47 11.16 4.71
CA GLY A 297 -15.05 11.01 6.10
C GLY A 297 -15.70 9.78 6.72
N GLY A 298 -15.00 9.10 7.61
CA GLY A 298 -15.54 7.92 8.28
C GLY A 298 -14.58 7.34 9.32
N HIS A 299 -15.01 6.25 9.92
CA HIS A 299 -14.24 5.54 10.93
C HIS A 299 -13.79 4.16 10.45
N ILE A 300 -12.66 3.70 10.98
CA ILE A 300 -12.23 2.30 10.87
C ILE A 300 -12.56 1.58 12.17
N TYR A 301 -13.22 0.45 12.05
CA TYR A 301 -13.55 -0.44 13.17
C TYR A 301 -12.89 -1.81 13.01
N GLU A 302 -12.30 -2.32 14.09
CA GLU A 302 -11.94 -3.74 14.20
C GLU A 302 -13.14 -4.56 14.73
N ALA A 303 -12.91 -5.82 15.09
CA ALA A 303 -13.94 -6.68 15.66
C ALA A 303 -14.72 -6.02 16.80
N GLN A 304 -16.01 -6.36 16.94
CA GLN A 304 -16.92 -5.79 17.94
C GLN A 304 -17.08 -4.25 17.88
N ARG A 305 -16.89 -3.64 16.70
CA ARG A 305 -17.07 -2.19 16.48
C ARG A 305 -16.13 -1.32 17.31
N VAL A 306 -14.97 -1.85 17.69
CA VAL A 306 -13.95 -1.09 18.39
C VAL A 306 -13.24 -0.17 17.39
N PRO A 307 -13.20 1.15 17.60
CA PRO A 307 -12.50 2.05 16.70
C PRO A 307 -11.01 1.75 16.66
N ARG A 308 -10.42 1.88 15.46
CA ARG A 308 -9.07 1.43 15.20
C ARG A 308 -8.19 2.57 14.70
N TRP A 309 -7.29 2.99 15.57
CA TRP A 309 -6.17 3.87 15.25
C TRP A 309 -5.02 3.10 14.58
N ASN A 310 -4.14 3.81 13.86
CA ASN A 310 -3.01 3.22 13.11
C ASN A 310 -3.43 2.32 11.94
N CYS A 311 -4.55 2.65 11.30
CA CYS A 311 -4.87 2.16 9.98
C CYS A 311 -4.52 3.25 8.97
N ILE A 312 -3.75 2.88 7.96
CA ILE A 312 -3.40 3.73 6.83
C ILE A 312 -4.44 3.49 5.75
N VAL A 313 -5.17 4.52 5.39
CA VAL A 313 -6.11 4.53 4.28
C VAL A 313 -5.47 5.28 3.13
N GLU A 314 -5.38 4.62 1.99
CA GLU A 314 -5.03 5.23 0.72
C GLU A 314 -6.25 5.14 -0.20
N ILE A 315 -6.61 6.26 -0.84
CA ILE A 315 -7.66 6.27 -1.85
C ILE A 315 -7.06 6.55 -3.24
N TRP A 316 -7.64 5.92 -4.25
CA TRP A 316 -7.30 6.10 -5.65
C TRP A 316 -8.56 6.22 -6.52
N GLN A 317 -8.63 7.22 -7.39
CA GLN A 317 -9.78 7.43 -8.28
C GLN A 317 -9.40 8.12 -9.58
N ALA A 318 -10.30 8.03 -10.57
CA ALA A 318 -10.28 8.88 -11.74
C ALA A 318 -10.70 10.31 -11.41
N ASP A 319 -10.42 11.24 -12.32
CA ASP A 319 -10.95 12.61 -12.24
C ASP A 319 -12.47 12.68 -12.51
N ALA A 320 -13.03 13.89 -12.49
CA ALA A 320 -14.46 14.12 -12.75
C ALA A 320 -14.91 13.71 -14.17
N GLY A 321 -13.99 13.60 -15.12
CA GLY A 321 -14.24 13.07 -16.47
C GLY A 321 -14.14 11.55 -16.56
N GLY A 322 -13.81 10.87 -15.45
CA GLY A 322 -13.59 9.44 -15.41
C GLY A 322 -12.29 9.02 -16.11
N CYS A 323 -11.29 9.90 -16.17
CA CYS A 323 -9.97 9.62 -16.73
C CYS A 323 -8.92 9.45 -15.61
N PHE A 324 -8.04 8.46 -15.75
CA PHE A 324 -6.87 8.31 -14.88
C PHE A 324 -5.66 8.99 -15.52
N ALA A 325 -4.89 9.76 -14.74
CA ALA A 325 -3.62 10.35 -15.15
C ALA A 325 -2.49 9.29 -15.19
N HIS A 326 -2.70 8.22 -15.97
CA HIS A 326 -1.82 7.06 -16.03
C HIS A 326 -1.76 6.49 -17.46
N PRO A 327 -0.59 6.15 -18.02
CA PRO A 327 -0.46 5.66 -19.40
C PRO A 327 -1.30 4.42 -19.77
N CYS A 328 -1.67 3.59 -18.78
CA CYS A 328 -2.60 2.47 -18.98
C CYS A 328 -4.02 2.91 -19.35
N ASP A 329 -4.45 4.13 -19.02
CA ASP A 329 -5.70 4.70 -19.53
C ASP A 329 -5.41 5.34 -20.90
N PRO A 330 -6.00 4.86 -22.00
CA PRO A 330 -5.78 5.43 -23.33
C PRO A 330 -6.24 6.90 -23.44
N ARG A 331 -7.02 7.38 -22.48
CA ARG A 331 -7.53 8.77 -22.41
C ARG A 331 -6.69 9.66 -21.50
N HIS A 332 -5.57 9.19 -20.93
CA HIS A 332 -4.78 9.95 -19.94
C HIS A 332 -4.37 11.36 -20.37
N ALA A 333 -4.25 11.63 -21.67
CA ALA A 333 -3.99 12.98 -22.20
C ALA A 333 -5.12 13.99 -21.93
N GLN A 334 -6.32 13.50 -21.60
CA GLN A 334 -7.51 14.29 -21.23
C GLN A 334 -7.66 14.41 -19.71
N ALA A 335 -6.83 13.70 -18.93
CA ALA A 335 -6.92 13.73 -17.48
C ALA A 335 -6.60 15.12 -16.95
N ASP A 336 -7.31 15.53 -15.91
CA ASP A 336 -7.10 16.82 -15.26
C ASP A 336 -5.66 16.94 -14.71
N PRO A 337 -4.83 17.87 -15.22
CA PRO A 337 -3.44 18.02 -14.77
C PRO A 337 -3.31 18.54 -13.33
N HIS A 338 -4.42 18.97 -12.70
CA HIS A 338 -4.47 19.45 -11.33
C HIS A 338 -5.11 18.44 -10.36
N PHE A 339 -5.38 17.22 -10.82
CA PHE A 339 -5.92 16.15 -10.00
C PHE A 339 -4.91 15.01 -9.83
N MET A 340 -4.50 14.74 -8.59
CA MET A 340 -3.53 13.66 -8.31
C MET A 340 -4.17 12.28 -8.48
N GLY A 341 -5.47 12.17 -8.20
CA GLY A 341 -6.17 10.89 -8.10
C GLY A 341 -5.85 10.09 -6.83
N TRP A 342 -4.85 10.48 -6.04
CA TRP A 342 -4.39 9.77 -4.85
C TRP A 342 -4.31 10.62 -3.59
N GLY A 343 -4.67 10.01 -2.46
CA GLY A 343 -4.40 10.56 -1.14
C GLY A 343 -4.22 9.49 -0.07
N ARG A 344 -3.62 9.89 1.05
CA ARG A 344 -3.37 9.04 2.21
C ARG A 344 -3.75 9.72 3.52
N ARG A 345 -4.29 8.95 4.46
CA ARG A 345 -4.57 9.38 5.82
C ARG A 345 -4.35 8.22 6.81
N ALA A 346 -3.90 8.53 8.02
CA ALA A 346 -3.96 7.59 9.13
C ALA A 346 -5.24 7.82 9.94
N SER A 347 -5.85 6.74 10.43
CA SER A 347 -6.90 6.84 11.42
C SER A 347 -6.36 7.31 12.77
N ASP A 348 -7.09 8.23 13.40
CA ASP A 348 -6.78 8.74 14.73
C ASP A 348 -7.22 7.77 15.85
N ASP A 349 -7.09 8.21 17.10
CA ASP A 349 -7.37 7.40 18.29
C ASP A 349 -8.87 7.00 18.39
N ASP A 350 -9.77 7.75 17.74
CA ASP A 350 -11.21 7.43 17.60
C ASP A 350 -11.50 6.65 16.31
N GLY A 351 -10.47 6.26 15.55
CA GLY A 351 -10.58 5.55 14.28
C GLY A 351 -10.98 6.43 13.11
N TRP A 352 -11.09 7.75 13.29
CA TRP A 352 -11.55 8.69 12.27
C TRP A 352 -10.48 9.00 11.23
N TYR A 353 -10.91 9.20 9.98
CA TYR A 353 -10.07 9.67 8.88
C TYR A 353 -10.93 10.40 7.83
N ASP A 354 -10.29 11.22 7.00
CA ASP A 354 -10.99 12.08 6.03
C ASP A 354 -10.16 12.36 4.76
N PHE A 355 -10.86 12.72 3.67
CA PHE A 355 -10.29 13.11 2.39
C PHE A 355 -11.09 14.24 1.73
N SER A 356 -10.38 15.11 1.01
CA SER A 356 -10.97 16.09 0.08
C SER A 356 -10.68 15.67 -1.36
N SER A 357 -11.71 15.70 -2.21
CA SER A 357 -11.60 15.27 -3.62
C SER A 357 -12.65 15.95 -4.50
N VAL A 358 -12.73 15.51 -5.76
CA VAL A 358 -13.86 15.76 -6.67
C VAL A 358 -14.60 14.44 -6.92
N LYS A 359 -15.91 14.52 -7.18
CA LYS A 359 -16.71 13.35 -7.55
C LYS A 359 -16.17 12.79 -8.88
N PRO A 360 -15.70 11.53 -8.92
CA PRO A 360 -15.16 10.93 -10.13
C PRO A 360 -16.26 10.72 -11.18
N GLY A 361 -15.88 10.74 -12.45
CA GLY A 361 -16.76 10.32 -13.54
C GLY A 361 -16.79 8.80 -13.70
N GLY A 362 -17.93 8.27 -14.15
CA GLY A 362 -18.02 6.90 -14.65
C GLY A 362 -17.34 6.78 -16.04
N TYR A 363 -16.82 5.61 -16.38
CA TYR A 363 -16.05 5.42 -17.62
C TYR A 363 -16.33 4.09 -18.30
N ALA A 364 -16.07 4.01 -19.61
CA ALA A 364 -16.06 2.73 -20.32
C ALA A 364 -14.69 2.07 -20.09
N ASP A 365 -14.67 0.89 -19.48
CA ASP A 365 -13.43 0.20 -19.16
C ASP A 365 -12.89 -0.54 -20.40
N PRO A 366 -11.69 -0.19 -20.91
CA PRO A 366 -11.14 -0.82 -22.11
C PRO A 366 -10.70 -2.27 -21.93
N LEU A 367 -10.54 -2.74 -20.69
CA LEU A 367 -10.17 -4.13 -20.37
C LEU A 367 -11.44 -4.98 -20.25
N THR A 368 -12.42 -4.36 -19.61
CA THR A 368 -13.84 -4.64 -19.48
C THR A 368 -14.64 -4.96 -20.73
N GLY A 369 -14.63 -3.96 -21.61
CA GLY A 369 -15.76 -3.64 -22.48
C GLY A 369 -16.98 -3.09 -21.75
N LEU A 370 -16.98 -3.04 -20.41
CA LEU A 370 -18.15 -2.66 -19.59
C LEU A 370 -18.01 -1.26 -18.99
N ARG A 371 -19.15 -0.65 -18.67
CA ARG A 371 -19.25 0.63 -17.99
C ARG A 371 -18.90 0.46 -16.50
N ARG A 372 -18.04 1.35 -15.98
CA ARG A 372 -17.76 1.51 -14.55
C ARG A 372 -18.50 2.72 -14.03
N ALA A 373 -19.18 2.55 -12.90
CA ALA A 373 -19.84 3.65 -12.19
C ALA A 373 -18.80 4.59 -11.55
N PRO A 374 -19.17 5.85 -11.22
CA PRO A 374 -18.39 6.69 -10.31
C PRO A 374 -18.02 5.93 -9.02
N HIS A 375 -16.73 5.82 -8.72
CA HIS A 375 -16.26 5.08 -7.54
C HIS A 375 -14.91 5.56 -7.01
N ILE A 376 -14.64 5.22 -5.75
CA ILE A 376 -13.39 5.43 -5.04
C ILE A 376 -12.78 4.07 -4.73
N ASN A 377 -11.54 3.82 -5.14
CA ASN A 377 -10.80 2.63 -4.73
C ASN A 377 -10.12 2.92 -3.40
N VAL A 378 -10.14 1.95 -2.49
CA VAL A 378 -9.61 2.11 -1.13
C VAL A 378 -8.66 0.97 -0.81
N SER A 379 -7.50 1.32 -0.30
CA SER A 379 -6.49 0.40 0.22
C SER A 379 -6.29 0.66 1.71
N ILE A 380 -6.40 -0.38 2.52
CA ILE A 380 -6.25 -0.30 3.98
C ILE A 380 -5.05 -1.14 4.40
N MET A 381 -4.11 -0.51 5.09
CA MET A 381 -2.99 -1.16 5.75
C MET A 381 -3.05 -0.87 7.25
N GLY A 382 -2.51 -1.76 8.06
CA GLY A 382 -2.50 -1.55 9.50
C GLY A 382 -1.69 -2.61 10.22
N SER A 383 -1.35 -2.33 11.48
CA SER A 383 -0.77 -3.34 12.35
C SER A 383 -1.68 -4.59 12.34
N GLY A 384 -1.12 -5.79 12.29
CA GLY A 384 -1.89 -7.05 12.25
C GLY A 384 -2.55 -7.40 10.91
N LEU A 385 -2.61 -6.48 9.94
CA LEU A 385 -2.95 -6.81 8.56
C LEU A 385 -1.67 -7.26 7.84
N MET A 386 -1.57 -8.56 7.54
CA MET A 386 -0.40 -9.14 6.87
C MET A 386 -0.36 -8.87 5.37
N ARG A 387 -1.54 -8.66 4.78
CA ARG A 387 -1.77 -8.15 3.43
C ARG A 387 -2.66 -6.91 3.56
N ARG A 388 -2.52 -5.95 2.66
CA ARG A 388 -3.46 -4.81 2.62
C ARG A 388 -4.84 -5.32 2.24
N LEU A 389 -5.87 -4.66 2.73
CA LEU A 389 -7.24 -4.91 2.29
C LEU A 389 -7.59 -3.93 1.17
N VAL A 390 -8.28 -4.42 0.15
CA VAL A 390 -8.72 -3.59 -0.99
C VAL A 390 -10.23 -3.63 -1.10
N THR A 391 -10.85 -2.47 -1.30
CA THR A 391 -12.28 -2.34 -1.55
C THR A 391 -12.55 -1.16 -2.47
N ALA A 392 -13.81 -0.96 -2.86
CA ALA A 392 -14.26 0.19 -3.62
C ALA A 392 -15.60 0.68 -3.09
N PHE A 393 -15.81 1.98 -3.11
CA PHE A 393 -17.07 2.61 -2.71
C PHE A 393 -17.67 3.38 -3.89
N PHE A 394 -18.99 3.30 -4.03
CA PHE A 394 -19.77 3.84 -5.14
C PHE A 394 -20.69 4.95 -4.65
N PHE A 395 -21.02 5.89 -5.54
CA PHE A 395 -21.89 7.00 -5.18
C PHE A 395 -23.37 6.58 -5.22
N PRO A 396 -24.21 7.09 -4.30
CA PRO A 396 -25.62 6.75 -4.26
C PRO A 396 -26.36 7.34 -5.46
N GLY A 397 -27.34 6.60 -5.98
CA GLY A 397 -28.21 7.06 -7.08
C GLY A 397 -27.60 7.02 -8.47
N GLU A 398 -26.37 6.51 -8.62
CA GLU A 398 -25.74 6.34 -9.95
C GLU A 398 -26.39 5.18 -10.73
N PRO A 399 -26.94 5.42 -11.93
CA PRO A 399 -27.56 4.36 -12.74
C PRO A 399 -26.59 3.23 -13.09
N ASP A 400 -25.31 3.58 -13.29
CA ASP A 400 -24.25 2.64 -13.67
C ASP A 400 -24.00 1.58 -12.56
N ASN A 401 -24.35 1.85 -11.29
CA ASN A 401 -24.20 0.90 -10.17
C ASN A 401 -24.93 -0.44 -10.45
N ALA A 402 -26.09 -0.39 -11.13
CA ALA A 402 -26.89 -1.58 -11.41
C ALA A 402 -26.15 -2.61 -12.28
N THR A 403 -25.18 -2.15 -13.07
CA THR A 403 -24.46 -2.99 -14.04
C THR A 403 -22.94 -2.98 -13.85
N ASP A 404 -22.42 -2.24 -12.87
CA ASP A 404 -20.98 -2.14 -12.62
C ASP A 404 -20.40 -3.54 -12.33
N PRO A 405 -19.38 -3.98 -13.08
CA PRO A 405 -18.85 -5.35 -12.98
C PRO A 405 -18.10 -5.64 -11.68
N VAL A 406 -17.58 -4.62 -10.99
CA VAL A 406 -16.89 -4.79 -9.71
C VAL A 406 -17.91 -4.85 -8.57
N LEU A 407 -18.90 -3.96 -8.56
CA LEU A 407 -19.96 -4.01 -7.56
C LEU A 407 -20.78 -5.29 -7.67
N ASN A 408 -21.12 -5.72 -8.89
CA ASN A 408 -21.89 -6.94 -9.13
C ASN A 408 -21.07 -8.24 -8.97
N ALA A 409 -19.75 -8.15 -8.76
CA ALA A 409 -18.94 -9.31 -8.40
C ALA A 409 -19.29 -9.85 -6.99
N ILE A 410 -19.91 -9.02 -6.14
CA ILE A 410 -20.47 -9.42 -4.86
C ILE A 410 -21.87 -10.02 -5.12
N PRO A 411 -22.14 -11.31 -4.86
CA PRO A 411 -23.42 -11.90 -5.21
C PRO A 411 -24.60 -11.38 -4.38
N ASP A 412 -24.37 -11.11 -3.09
CA ASP A 412 -25.41 -10.66 -2.16
C ASP A 412 -25.69 -9.15 -2.31
N PRO A 413 -26.91 -8.74 -2.70
CA PRO A 413 -27.29 -7.34 -2.79
C PRO A 413 -27.15 -6.56 -1.47
N LEU A 414 -27.38 -7.20 -0.32
CA LEU A 414 -27.25 -6.55 0.99
C LEU A 414 -25.78 -6.19 1.31
N LEU A 415 -24.84 -6.99 0.81
CA LEU A 415 -23.41 -6.66 0.91
C LEU A 415 -23.02 -5.54 -0.06
N ARG A 416 -23.59 -5.50 -1.28
CA ARG A 416 -23.38 -4.39 -2.23
C ARG A 416 -23.77 -3.05 -1.64
N GLU A 417 -24.89 -2.98 -0.93
CA GLU A 417 -25.35 -1.75 -0.26
C GLU A 417 -24.34 -1.21 0.76
N ARG A 418 -23.45 -2.05 1.32
CA ARG A 418 -22.38 -1.60 2.22
C ARG A 418 -21.26 -0.84 1.50
N LEU A 419 -21.16 -0.99 0.18
CA LEU A 419 -20.20 -0.27 -0.66
C LEU A 419 -20.82 0.98 -1.30
N ILE A 420 -22.08 1.30 -1.02
CA ILE A 420 -22.69 2.56 -1.45
C ILE A 420 -22.43 3.63 -0.39
N LEU A 421 -21.80 4.72 -0.79
CA LEU A 421 -21.56 5.89 0.05
C LEU A 421 -22.89 6.48 0.53
N LYS A 422 -22.92 6.89 1.80
CA LYS A 422 -24.10 7.54 2.40
C LYS A 422 -23.87 9.04 2.47
N PRO A 423 -24.79 9.90 1.99
CA PRO A 423 -24.68 11.33 2.20
C PRO A 423 -24.59 11.67 3.69
N ALA A 424 -23.70 12.57 4.04
CA ALA A 424 -23.44 13.02 5.40
C ALA A 424 -23.24 14.54 5.42
N ARG A 425 -23.13 15.13 6.62
CA ARG A 425 -22.60 16.48 6.80
C ARG A 425 -21.33 16.36 7.62
N HIS A 426 -20.21 16.79 7.08
CA HIS A 426 -18.93 16.76 7.77
C HIS A 426 -18.54 18.18 8.21
N PRO A 427 -18.21 18.42 9.50
CA PRO A 427 -17.85 19.76 9.99
C PRO A 427 -16.62 20.37 9.28
N CYS A 428 -15.72 19.51 8.79
CA CYS A 428 -14.51 19.88 8.06
C CYS A 428 -14.72 20.05 6.54
N ALA A 429 -15.91 19.77 6.01
CA ALA A 429 -16.18 19.93 4.60
C ALA A 429 -16.27 21.41 4.21
N ALA A 430 -15.76 21.74 3.02
CA ALA A 430 -15.98 23.06 2.43
C ALA A 430 -17.48 23.30 2.19
N GLN A 431 -17.92 24.57 2.25
CA GLN A 431 -19.35 24.92 2.12
C GLN A 431 -19.98 24.47 0.79
N ASP A 432 -19.17 24.35 -0.25
CA ASP A 432 -19.54 23.94 -1.61
C ASP A 432 -19.32 22.43 -1.88
N ALA A 433 -18.86 21.66 -0.89
CA ALA A 433 -18.56 20.25 -1.05
C ALA A 433 -19.70 19.35 -0.55
N GLU A 434 -20.11 18.40 -1.38
CA GLU A 434 -20.97 17.30 -0.92
C GLU A 434 -20.18 16.38 0.01
N SER A 435 -20.81 15.89 1.06
CA SER A 435 -20.14 15.08 2.08
C SER A 435 -20.70 13.66 2.10
N TYR A 436 -19.81 12.68 2.22
CA TYR A 436 -20.18 11.27 2.25
C TYR A 436 -19.49 10.53 3.40
N LEU A 437 -20.22 9.59 3.99
CA LEU A 437 -19.72 8.67 5.00
C LEU A 437 -19.00 7.51 4.32
N LEU A 438 -17.76 7.25 4.76
CA LEU A 438 -16.88 6.19 4.30
C LEU A 438 -16.44 5.34 5.52
N ASP A 439 -17.37 4.66 6.17
CA ASP A 439 -17.03 3.77 7.28
C ASP A 439 -16.48 2.44 6.77
N ILE A 440 -15.43 1.94 7.42
CA ILE A 440 -14.81 0.65 7.11
C ILE A 440 -14.85 -0.22 8.35
N VAL A 441 -15.45 -1.39 8.24
CA VAL A 441 -15.50 -2.41 9.29
C VAL A 441 -14.64 -3.56 8.83
N LEU A 442 -13.50 -3.76 9.50
CA LEU A 442 -12.51 -4.77 9.12
C LEU A 442 -13.02 -6.19 9.37
N GLN A 443 -13.82 -6.39 10.41
CA GLN A 443 -14.25 -7.72 10.86
C GLN A 443 -15.58 -7.67 11.62
N GLY A 444 -16.40 -8.72 11.51
CA GLY A 444 -17.58 -8.95 12.34
C GLY A 444 -18.88 -8.33 11.80
N GLU A 445 -19.78 -7.89 12.69
CA GLU A 445 -21.11 -7.42 12.28
C GLU A 445 -21.04 -6.14 11.45
N GLY A 446 -21.52 -6.24 10.21
CA GLY A 446 -21.47 -5.15 9.24
C GLY A 446 -20.12 -4.99 8.57
N GLU A 447 -19.28 -6.04 8.57
CA GLU A 447 -18.01 -6.10 7.83
C GLU A 447 -18.14 -5.53 6.41
N THR A 448 -17.18 -4.70 6.04
CA THR A 448 -17.06 -4.13 4.70
C THR A 448 -16.64 -5.25 3.73
N PRO A 449 -17.33 -5.43 2.60
CA PRO A 449 -16.86 -6.36 1.57
C PRO A 449 -15.50 -5.93 1.02
N PHE A 450 -14.54 -6.87 1.01
CA PHE A 450 -13.22 -6.67 0.41
C PHE A 450 -13.07 -7.50 -0.85
N PHE A 451 -12.15 -7.11 -1.72
CA PHE A 451 -11.83 -7.83 -2.96
C PHE A 451 -10.47 -8.52 -2.86
N VAL A 452 -10.29 -9.55 -3.71
CA VAL A 452 -8.99 -10.21 -3.85
C VAL A 452 -8.01 -9.18 -4.40
N GLU A 453 -6.83 -9.14 -3.78
CA GLU A 453 -5.71 -8.29 -4.19
C GLU A 453 -5.07 -8.74 -5.49
#